data_AF-A0A2L0CWT0-F1
#
_entry.id   AF-A0A2L0CWT0-F1
#
_cell.length_a   1.000
_cell.length_b   1.000
_cell.length_c   1.000
_cell.angle_alpha   90.00
_cell.angle_beta   90.00
_cell.angle_gamma   90.00
#
_symmetry.space_group_name_H-M   'P 1'
#
loop_
_entity.id
_entity.type
_entity.pdbx_description
1 polymer ?
#
loop_
_entity_poly.entity_id
_entity_poly.type
_entity_poly.pdbx_seq_one_letter_code
_entity_poly.pdbx_strand_id
1 'polypeptide(L)'
;SIWWVVLSLTWFLAAGLKWSNEAIASYAQCFHVAAWLIPTFQTLGVLLSGAVDGDPVSGICYVGNMNMANLRTFVLGPLIVYLIIGTSFLISGFVSLFRIRSVIKKQGGAGAGSKTDKLEKLMIRIGIFSVLYTVPAAIVISCHLYENSYHDEWLKSIACTCPHTSMSPLKVKPLYSVL
;
A
#
# COMPACT_ATOMS: atom_id res chain seq x y z
N SER A 1 -1.98 -2.25 -2.63
CA SER A 1 -2.74 -2.79 -3.78
C SER A 1 -1.86 -2.77 -5.03
N ILE A 2 -1.89 -3.82 -5.87
CA ILE A 2 -1.14 -3.84 -7.14
C ILE A 2 -1.63 -2.76 -8.11
N TRP A 3 -2.94 -2.49 -8.16
CA TRP A 3 -3.50 -1.44 -9.00
C TRP A 3 -2.90 -0.06 -8.70
N TRP A 4 -2.65 0.23 -7.42
CA TRP A 4 -1.98 1.47 -7.02
C TRP A 4 -0.50 1.50 -7.46
N VAL A 5 0.20 0.36 -7.43
CA VAL A 5 1.57 0.27 -7.95
C VAL A 5 1.60 0.52 -9.45
N VAL A 6 0.67 -0.08 -10.20
CA VAL A 6 0.50 0.15 -11.66
C VAL A 6 0.16 1.61 -11.94
N LEU A 7 -0.71 2.24 -11.14
CA LEU A 7 -1.02 3.67 -11.27
C LEU A 7 0.22 4.54 -11.03
N SER A 8 1.03 4.20 -10.03
CA SER A 8 2.27 4.92 -9.71
C SER A 8 3.34 4.75 -10.81
N LEU A 9 3.46 3.54 -11.35
CA LEU A 9 4.33 3.24 -12.50
C LEU A 9 3.90 4.02 -13.74
N THR A 10 2.63 3.91 -14.15
CA THR A 10 2.12 4.61 -15.34
C THR A 10 2.25 6.13 -15.20
N TRP A 11 2.03 6.66 -14.00
CA TRP A 11 2.31 8.06 -13.70
C TRP A 11 3.79 8.42 -13.85
N PHE A 12 4.71 7.60 -13.34
CA PHE A 12 6.15 7.80 -13.55
C PHE A 12 6.55 7.72 -15.03
N LEU A 13 6.01 6.77 -15.80
CA LEU A 13 6.28 6.65 -17.24
C LEU A 13 5.81 7.90 -18.00
N ALA A 14 4.63 8.41 -17.67
CA ALA A 14 4.09 9.63 -18.28
C ALA A 14 4.90 10.87 -17.84
N ALA A 15 5.16 11.03 -16.55
CA ALA A 15 5.75 12.24 -15.97
C ALA A 15 7.29 12.32 -16.12
N GLY A 16 7.98 11.20 -15.93
CA GLY A 16 9.43 11.11 -15.95
C GLY A 16 9.98 10.72 -17.32
N LEU A 17 9.39 9.72 -17.97
CA LEU A 17 9.85 9.24 -19.28
C LEU A 17 9.10 9.85 -20.47
N LYS A 18 8.12 10.73 -20.21
CA LYS A 18 7.32 11.43 -21.22
C LYS A 18 6.64 10.48 -22.22
N TRP A 19 6.24 9.28 -21.77
CA TRP A 19 5.51 8.35 -22.61
C TRP A 19 4.18 8.96 -23.08
N SER A 20 3.83 8.74 -24.34
CA SER A 20 2.52 9.11 -24.88
C SER A 20 1.43 8.15 -24.37
N ASN A 21 0.17 8.59 -24.42
CA ASN A 21 -0.96 7.74 -24.05
C ASN A 21 -1.05 6.48 -24.93
N GLU A 22 -0.64 6.57 -26.20
CA GLU A 22 -0.59 5.44 -27.14
C GLU A 22 0.42 4.38 -26.68
N ALA A 23 1.62 4.83 -26.25
CA ALA A 23 2.64 3.93 -25.72
C ALA A 23 2.17 3.25 -24.42
N ILE A 24 1.50 3.97 -23.52
CA ILE A 24 0.95 3.36 -22.29
C ILE A 24 -0.17 2.36 -22.65
N ALA A 25 -1.04 2.71 -23.60
CA ALA A 25 -2.14 1.86 -24.03
C ALA A 25 -1.66 0.54 -24.68
N SER A 26 -0.55 0.56 -25.43
CA SER A 26 0.00 -0.66 -26.04
C SER A 26 0.48 -1.68 -25.00
N TYR A 27 0.89 -1.23 -23.80
CA TYR A 27 1.30 -2.11 -22.69
C TYR A 27 0.20 -2.37 -21.66
N ALA A 28 -0.99 -1.78 -21.81
CA ALA A 28 -2.07 -1.87 -20.82
C ALA A 28 -2.48 -3.32 -20.54
N GLN A 29 -2.55 -4.18 -21.55
CA GLN A 29 -2.86 -5.60 -21.35
C GLN A 29 -1.87 -6.29 -20.39
N CYS A 30 -0.58 -6.02 -20.54
CA CYS A 30 0.45 -6.57 -19.65
C CYS A 30 0.27 -6.09 -18.20
N PHE A 31 0.00 -4.79 -18.01
CA PHE A 31 -0.26 -4.23 -16.68
C PHE A 31 -1.51 -4.82 -16.01
N HIS A 32 -2.59 -4.99 -16.77
CA HIS A 32 -3.82 -5.59 -16.26
C HIS A 32 -3.62 -7.06 -15.90
N VAL A 33 -2.95 -7.84 -16.74
CA VAL A 33 -2.65 -9.24 -16.46
C VAL A 33 -1.81 -9.38 -15.18
N ALA A 34 -0.77 -8.56 -15.02
CA ALA A 34 0.01 -8.55 -13.78
C ALA A 34 -0.83 -8.16 -12.55
N ALA A 35 -1.71 -7.15 -12.70
CA ALA A 35 -2.58 -6.69 -11.63
C ALA A 35 -3.60 -7.72 -11.16
N TRP A 36 -4.02 -8.64 -12.04
CA TRP A 36 -4.93 -9.73 -11.69
C TRP A 36 -4.19 -10.98 -11.20
N LEU A 37 -3.11 -11.38 -11.87
CA LEU A 37 -2.42 -12.62 -11.55
C LEU A 37 -1.70 -12.57 -10.22
N ILE A 38 -1.03 -11.45 -9.90
CA ILE A 38 -0.25 -11.37 -8.65
C ILE A 38 -1.17 -11.58 -7.42
N PRO A 39 -2.30 -10.86 -7.25
CA PRO A 39 -3.22 -11.12 -6.15
C PRO A 39 -3.82 -12.53 -6.18
N THR A 40 -4.10 -13.08 -7.38
CA THR A 40 -4.61 -14.45 -7.53
C THR A 40 -3.63 -15.47 -6.95
N PHE A 41 -2.34 -15.34 -7.25
CA PHE A 41 -1.31 -16.23 -6.70
C PHE A 41 -1.12 -16.03 -5.20
N GLN A 42 -1.23 -14.81 -4.69
CA GLN A 42 -1.19 -14.56 -3.26
C GLN A 42 -2.34 -15.26 -2.53
N THR A 43 -3.56 -15.11 -3.03
CA THR A 43 -4.73 -15.79 -2.47
C THR A 43 -4.59 -17.30 -2.56
N LEU A 44 -4.13 -17.83 -3.69
CA LEU A 44 -3.87 -19.27 -3.82
C LEU A 44 -2.85 -19.76 -2.79
N GLY A 45 -1.77 -19.02 -2.56
CA GLY A 45 -0.77 -19.35 -1.54
C GLY A 45 -1.34 -19.37 -0.12
N VAL A 46 -2.22 -18.43 0.21
CA VAL A 46 -2.94 -18.41 1.50
C VAL A 46 -3.88 -19.62 1.65
N LEU A 47 -4.61 -19.96 0.59
CA LEU A 47 -5.53 -21.10 0.60
C LEU A 47 -4.79 -22.44 0.73
N LEU A 48 -3.70 -22.62 -0.02
CA LEU A 48 -2.90 -23.85 0.02
C LEU A 48 -2.18 -24.05 1.35
N SER A 49 -1.88 -22.96 2.06
CA SER A 49 -1.27 -23.01 3.40
C SER A 49 -2.28 -23.21 4.53
N GLY A 50 -3.59 -23.21 4.24
CA GLY A 50 -4.64 -23.32 5.26
C GLY A 50 -4.59 -22.18 6.28
N ALA A 51 -4.05 -21.02 5.89
CA ALA A 51 -3.74 -19.91 6.80
C ALA A 51 -4.93 -18.99 7.12
N VAL A 52 -6.13 -19.33 6.63
CA VAL A 52 -7.37 -18.55 6.84
C VAL A 52 -7.97 -18.88 8.20
N ASP A 53 -8.21 -17.85 9.00
CA ASP A 53 -8.78 -17.91 10.33
C ASP A 53 -9.91 -16.88 10.55
N GLY A 54 -10.84 -17.20 11.45
CA GLY A 54 -11.96 -16.33 11.78
C GLY A 54 -11.58 -15.29 12.83
N ASP A 55 -12.01 -14.05 12.64
CA ASP A 55 -11.95 -13.02 13.69
C ASP A 55 -13.28 -12.98 14.47
N PRO A 56 -13.27 -13.28 15.78
CA PRO A 56 -14.47 -13.25 16.61
C PRO A 56 -15.05 -11.84 16.83
N VAL A 57 -14.29 -10.77 16.58
CA VAL A 57 -14.74 -9.39 16.79
C VAL A 57 -15.45 -8.84 15.56
N SER A 58 -14.81 -8.90 14.40
CA SER A 58 -15.39 -8.40 13.14
C SER A 58 -16.33 -9.39 12.46
N GLY A 59 -16.26 -10.68 12.81
CA GLY A 59 -17.10 -11.73 12.22
C GLY A 59 -16.73 -12.10 10.78
N ILE A 60 -15.51 -11.77 10.34
CA ILE A 60 -14.99 -12.13 9.01
C ILE A 60 -13.92 -13.22 9.08
N CYS A 61 -13.74 -13.92 7.95
CA CYS A 61 -12.58 -14.78 7.74
C CYS A 61 -11.48 -13.97 7.07
N TYR A 62 -10.30 -13.94 7.69
CA TYR A 62 -9.12 -13.26 7.16
C TYR A 62 -7.89 -14.14 7.38
N VAL A 63 -6.69 -13.69 7.00
CA VAL A 63 -5.46 -14.44 7.19
C VAL A 63 -4.63 -13.81 8.30
N GLY A 64 -4.21 -14.64 9.25
CA GLY A 64 -3.30 -14.23 10.31
C GLY A 64 -3.97 -13.47 11.44
N ASN A 65 -5.25 -13.70 11.70
CA ASN A 65 -5.96 -13.15 12.86
C ASN A 65 -5.44 -13.75 14.17
N MET A 66 -5.23 -15.06 14.22
CA MET A 66 -4.74 -15.82 15.39
C MET A 66 -3.28 -16.24 15.25
N ASN A 67 -2.74 -16.24 14.02
CA ASN A 67 -1.36 -16.62 13.75
C ASN A 67 -0.57 -15.44 13.17
N MET A 68 0.23 -14.80 14.02
CA MET A 68 1.05 -13.63 13.64
C MET A 68 2.13 -13.95 12.61
N ALA A 69 2.58 -15.21 12.50
CA ALA A 69 3.53 -15.61 11.45
C ALA A 69 2.87 -15.55 10.06
N ASN A 70 1.59 -15.96 9.97
CA ASN A 70 0.80 -15.85 8.74
C ASN A 70 0.52 -14.39 8.40
N LEU A 71 0.18 -13.55 9.39
CA LEU A 71 -0.01 -12.11 9.21
C LEU A 71 1.25 -11.44 8.62
N ARG A 72 2.42 -11.73 9.19
CA ARG A 72 3.71 -11.21 8.70
C ARG A 72 3.99 -11.61 7.26
N THR A 73 3.78 -12.89 6.95
CA THR A 73 4.19 -13.48 5.67
C THR A 73 3.22 -13.13 4.54
N PHE A 74 1.92 -13.25 4.78
CA PHE A 74 0.91 -13.12 3.73
C PHE A 74 0.30 -11.72 3.61
N VAL A 75 0.38 -10.89 4.67
CA VAL A 75 -0.22 -9.55 4.68
C VAL A 75 0.84 -8.46 4.73
N LEU A 76 1.60 -8.37 5.83
CA LEU A 76 2.58 -7.30 6.04
C LEU A 76 3.69 -7.30 4.99
N GLY A 77 4.29 -8.46 4.71
CA GLY A 77 5.37 -8.59 3.73
C GLY A 77 4.98 -8.02 2.36
N PRO A 78 3.90 -8.52 1.74
CA PRO A 78 3.42 -7.97 0.47
C PRO A 78 3.01 -6.50 0.52
N LEU A 79 2.33 -6.05 1.59
CA LEU A 79 1.94 -4.64 1.72
C LEU A 79 3.15 -3.72 1.73
N ILE A 80 4.19 -4.07 2.49
CA ILE A 80 5.44 -3.30 2.57
C ILE A 80 6.15 -3.31 1.21
N VAL A 81 6.28 -4.47 0.55
CA VAL A 81 6.90 -4.58 -0.78
C VAL A 81 6.17 -3.69 -1.79
N TYR A 82 4.83 -3.75 -1.84
CA TYR A 82 4.05 -2.92 -2.73
C TYR A 82 4.21 -1.43 -2.43
N LEU A 83 4.19 -1.05 -1.14
CA LEU A 83 4.39 0.33 -0.72
C LEU A 83 5.77 0.85 -1.15
N ILE A 84 6.85 0.09 -0.92
CA ILE A 84 8.21 0.46 -1.33
C ILE A 84 8.30 0.64 -2.84
N ILE A 85 7.80 -0.32 -3.63
CA ILE A 85 7.83 -0.24 -5.09
C ILE A 85 7.04 0.97 -5.58
N GLY A 86 5.80 1.15 -5.14
CA GLY A 86 4.98 2.28 -5.59
C GLY A 86 5.53 3.64 -5.16
N THR A 87 6.02 3.76 -3.91
CA THR A 87 6.64 5.02 -3.44
C THR A 87 7.92 5.33 -4.20
N SER A 88 8.73 4.32 -4.59
CA SER A 88 9.92 4.53 -5.41
C SER A 88 9.59 5.14 -6.79
N PHE A 89 8.51 4.69 -7.43
CA PHE A 89 8.02 5.28 -8.69
C PHE A 89 7.50 6.70 -8.48
N LEU A 90 6.76 6.95 -7.40
CA LEU A 90 6.28 8.29 -7.07
C LEU A 90 7.45 9.26 -6.86
N ILE A 91 8.44 8.90 -6.05
CA ILE A 91 9.62 9.73 -5.81
C ILE A 91 10.35 10.01 -7.12
N SER A 92 10.58 8.99 -7.94
CA SER A 92 11.25 9.12 -9.25
C SER A 92 10.47 10.05 -10.20
N GLY A 93 9.15 9.96 -10.21
CA GLY A 93 8.29 10.84 -11.03
C GLY A 93 8.29 12.28 -10.53
N PHE A 94 8.24 12.50 -9.21
CA PHE A 94 8.36 13.84 -8.63
C PHE A 94 9.71 14.49 -8.95
N VAL A 95 10.82 13.77 -8.73
CA VAL A 95 12.17 14.26 -9.05
C VAL A 95 12.27 14.65 -10.53
N SER A 96 11.72 13.83 -11.43
CA SER A 96 11.73 14.10 -12.87
C SER A 96 10.93 15.36 -13.23
N LEU A 97 9.74 15.52 -12.65
CA LEU A 97 8.90 16.72 -12.85
C LEU A 97 9.59 17.99 -12.34
N PHE A 98 10.20 17.95 -11.15
CA PHE A 98 10.92 19.10 -10.60
C PHE A 98 12.14 19.46 -11.43
N ARG A 99 12.89 18.48 -11.94
CA ARG A 99 14.04 18.72 -12.82
C ARG A 99 13.61 19.42 -14.11
N ILE A 100 12.55 18.94 -14.74
CA ILE A 100 11.99 19.53 -15.98
C ILE A 100 11.53 20.97 -15.73
N ARG A 101 10.74 21.21 -14.67
CA ARG A 101 10.26 22.56 -14.33
C ARG A 101 11.38 23.53 -14.00
N SER A 102 12.43 23.07 -13.32
CA SER A 102 13.60 23.89 -12.99
C SER A 102 14.35 24.35 -14.25
N VAL A 103 14.51 23.46 -15.25
CA VAL A 103 15.17 23.79 -16.52
C VAL A 103 14.33 24.74 -17.38
N ILE A 104 13.02 24.50 -17.48
CA ILE A 104 12.09 25.35 -18.26
C ILE A 104 12.01 26.76 -17.67
N LYS A 105 11.95 26.89 -16.34
CA LYS A 105 11.95 28.19 -15.66
C LYS A 105 13.25 28.97 -15.90
N LYS A 106 14.37 28.28 -16.10
CA LYS A 106 15.67 28.89 -16.46
C LYS A 106 15.79 29.29 -17.94
N GLN A 107 15.04 28.65 -18.84
CA GLN A 107 15.10 28.91 -20.29
C GLN A 107 14.04 29.90 -20.81
N GLY A 108 13.29 30.58 -19.94
CA GLY A 108 12.42 31.68 -20.36
C GLY A 108 11.19 31.25 -21.15
N GLY A 109 10.37 30.35 -20.60
CA GLY A 109 8.89 30.35 -20.71
C GLY A 109 8.22 30.37 -22.09
N ALA A 110 8.91 30.13 -23.20
CA ALA A 110 8.33 30.24 -24.53
C ALA A 110 7.84 28.90 -25.08
N GLY A 111 6.52 28.70 -25.06
CA GLY A 111 5.79 27.95 -26.08
C GLY A 111 5.64 26.44 -25.87
N ALA A 112 4.54 26.02 -25.24
CA ALA A 112 3.96 24.68 -25.46
C ALA A 112 2.44 24.78 -25.32
N GLY A 113 1.72 24.34 -26.36
CA GLY A 113 0.34 24.70 -26.64
C GLY A 113 -0.74 24.18 -25.66
N SER A 114 -1.90 24.81 -25.73
CA SER A 114 -3.15 24.51 -24.99
C SER A 114 -3.55 23.02 -24.85
N LYS A 115 -3.11 22.13 -25.76
CA LYS A 115 -3.37 20.67 -25.65
C LYS A 115 -2.49 19.97 -24.60
N THR A 116 -1.25 20.38 -24.40
CA THR A 116 -0.35 19.78 -23.40
C THR A 116 -0.72 20.18 -21.98
N ASP A 117 -1.27 21.38 -21.78
CA ASP A 117 -1.73 21.85 -20.46
C ASP A 117 -2.83 20.97 -19.85
N LYS A 118 -3.74 20.46 -20.68
CA LYS A 118 -4.82 19.57 -20.21
C LYS A 118 -4.27 18.23 -19.72
N LEU A 119 -3.30 17.67 -20.45
CA LEU A 119 -2.62 16.44 -20.09
C LEU A 119 -1.76 16.63 -18.84
N GLU A 120 -1.03 17.75 -18.73
CA GLU A 120 -0.25 18.07 -17.54
C GLU A 120 -1.14 18.22 -16.29
N LYS A 121 -2.27 18.92 -16.40
CA LYS A 121 -3.24 19.03 -15.29
C LYS A 121 -3.80 17.67 -14.87
N LEU A 122 -4.11 16.79 -15.84
CA LEU A 122 -4.56 15.44 -15.55
C LEU A 122 -3.48 14.63 -14.82
N MET A 123 -2.24 14.71 -15.29
CA MET A 123 -1.10 14.02 -14.68
C MET A 123 -0.80 14.50 -13.26
N ILE A 124 -0.87 15.80 -12.98
CA ILE A 124 -0.72 16.35 -11.62
C ILE A 124 -1.81 15.80 -10.70
N ARG A 125 -3.07 15.78 -11.18
CA ARG A 125 -4.20 15.25 -10.39
C ARG A 125 -4.02 13.78 -10.05
N ILE A 126 -3.59 12.96 -11.01
CA ILE A 126 -3.28 11.54 -10.79
C ILE A 126 -2.14 11.40 -9.77
N GLY A 127 -1.08 12.22 -9.88
CA GLY A 127 0.03 12.20 -8.93
C GLY A 127 -0.40 12.51 -7.49
N ILE A 128 -1.22 13.54 -7.29
CA ILE A 128 -1.78 13.90 -5.97
C ILE A 128 -2.59 12.73 -5.40
N PHE A 129 -3.47 12.14 -6.22
CA PHE A 129 -4.29 11.00 -5.79
C PHE A 129 -3.42 9.81 -5.36
N SER A 130 -2.37 9.50 -6.13
CA SER A 130 -1.45 8.41 -5.81
C SER A 130 -0.68 8.63 -4.51
N VAL A 131 -0.28 9.88 -4.21
CA VAL A 131 0.35 10.24 -2.92
C VAL A 131 -0.66 10.14 -1.78
N LEU A 132 -1.88 10.64 -1.96
CA LEU A 132 -2.90 10.55 -0.91
C LEU A 132 -3.22 9.10 -0.53
N TYR A 133 -3.10 8.15 -1.48
CA TYR A 133 -3.29 6.72 -1.21
C TYR A 133 -2.18 6.11 -0.33
N THR A 134 -0.98 6.69 -0.26
CA THR A 134 0.09 6.15 0.61
C THR A 134 -0.24 6.30 2.08
N VAL A 135 -1.00 7.34 2.45
CA VAL A 135 -1.37 7.63 3.84
C VAL A 135 -2.22 6.52 4.45
N PRO A 136 -3.40 6.14 3.90
CA PRO A 136 -4.19 5.05 4.46
C PRO A 136 -3.44 3.71 4.38
N ALA A 137 -2.64 3.48 3.33
CA ALA A 137 -1.83 2.26 3.25
C ALA A 137 -0.79 2.16 4.39
N ALA A 138 -0.11 3.26 4.71
CA ALA A 138 0.84 3.31 5.82
C ALA A 138 0.15 3.15 7.18
N ILE A 139 -1.05 3.74 7.35
CA ILE A 139 -1.87 3.57 8.55
C ILE A 139 -2.23 2.09 8.74
N VAL A 140 -2.74 1.41 7.70
CA VAL A 140 -3.07 -0.02 7.76
C VAL A 140 -1.87 -0.88 8.13
N ILE A 141 -0.70 -0.63 7.53
CA ILE A 141 0.54 -1.33 7.91
C ILE A 141 0.88 -1.08 9.38
N SER A 142 0.72 0.16 9.86
CA SER A 142 0.98 0.52 11.25
C SER A 142 0.02 -0.19 12.21
N CYS A 143 -1.26 -0.31 11.86
CA CYS A 143 -2.24 -1.09 12.64
C CYS A 143 -1.84 -2.56 12.72
N HIS A 144 -1.47 -3.20 11.61
CA HIS A 144 -1.03 -4.59 11.62
C HIS A 144 0.30 -4.80 12.37
N LEU A 145 1.22 -3.84 12.34
CA LEU A 145 2.45 -3.90 13.14
C LEU A 145 2.15 -3.77 14.63
N TYR A 146 1.22 -2.89 14.99
CA TYR A 146 0.74 -2.73 16.36
C TYR A 146 0.09 -4.03 16.84
N GLU A 147 -0.87 -4.55 16.10
CA GLU A 147 -1.52 -5.83 16.38
C GLU A 147 -0.48 -6.94 16.56
N ASN A 148 0.41 -7.12 15.58
CA ASN A 148 1.48 -8.11 15.62
C ASN A 148 2.42 -8.01 16.84
N SER A 149 2.59 -6.82 17.42
CA SER A 149 3.48 -6.61 18.56
C SER A 149 2.80 -6.93 19.89
N TYR A 150 1.50 -6.66 20.02
CA TYR A 150 0.75 -6.78 21.27
C TYR A 150 -0.20 -7.98 21.30
N HIS A 151 -0.36 -8.72 20.20
CA HIS A 151 -1.29 -9.84 20.08
C HIS A 151 -1.10 -10.90 21.17
N ASP A 152 0.14 -11.34 21.42
CA ASP A 152 0.44 -12.37 22.41
C ASP A 152 0.12 -11.93 23.85
N GLU A 153 0.31 -10.64 24.15
CA GLU A 153 0.00 -10.07 25.47
C GLU A 153 -1.51 -10.02 25.69
N TRP A 154 -2.27 -9.60 24.67
CA TRP A 154 -3.73 -9.57 24.73
C TRP A 154 -4.30 -10.98 24.94
N LEU A 155 -3.83 -11.97 24.16
CA LEU A 155 -4.28 -13.35 24.29
C LEU A 155 -3.97 -13.95 25.67
N LYS A 156 -2.75 -13.74 26.20
CA LYS A 156 -2.38 -14.20 27.55
C LYS A 156 -3.26 -13.60 28.63
N SER A 157 -3.59 -12.31 28.52
CA SER A 157 -4.46 -11.62 29.49
C SER A 157 -5.90 -12.13 29.51
N ILE A 158 -6.36 -12.73 28.41
CA ILE A 158 -7.70 -13.30 28.28
C ILE A 158 -7.70 -14.78 28.71
N ALA A 159 -6.64 -15.53 28.40
CA ALA A 159 -6.55 -16.96 28.68
C ALA A 159 -6.21 -17.29 30.14
N CYS A 160 -5.46 -16.43 30.84
CA CYS A 160 -5.08 -16.67 32.23
C CYS A 160 -6.01 -15.94 33.23
N THR A 161 -7.03 -16.65 33.72
CA THR A 161 -7.92 -16.20 34.82
C THR A 161 -7.44 -16.72 36.17
N CYS A 162 -6.13 -16.79 36.43
CA CYS A 162 -5.65 -17.20 37.75
C CYS A 162 -5.79 -16.02 38.74
N PRO A 163 -6.51 -16.18 39.87
CA PRO A 163 -6.59 -15.16 40.90
C PRO A 163 -5.30 -15.23 41.73
N HIS A 164 -4.23 -14.58 41.28
CA HIS A 164 -3.05 -14.42 42.12
C HIS A 164 -2.97 -12.99 42.66
N THR A 165 -3.17 -12.92 43.96
CA THR A 165 -2.94 -11.80 44.87
C THR A 165 -1.68 -11.03 44.50
N SER A 166 -1.82 -9.69 44.52
CA SER A 166 -0.73 -8.70 44.56
C SER A 166 0.33 -8.77 43.45
N MET A 167 -0.02 -8.23 42.28
CA MET A 167 0.79 -7.28 41.52
C MET A 167 -0.02 -6.95 40.28
N SER A 168 -0.43 -5.69 40.12
CA SER A 168 -1.17 -5.22 38.95
C SER A 168 -0.18 -4.92 37.82
N PRO A 169 0.06 -5.79 36.81
CA PRO A 169 0.46 -5.25 35.53
C PRO A 169 -0.79 -4.58 34.96
N LEU A 170 -0.66 -3.33 34.53
CA LEU A 170 -1.69 -2.63 33.77
C LEU A 170 -2.29 -3.61 32.76
N LYS A 171 -3.60 -3.87 32.85
CA LYS A 171 -4.33 -4.74 31.93
C LYS A 171 -4.22 -4.12 30.53
N VAL A 172 -3.20 -4.52 29.77
CA VAL A 172 -2.97 -4.05 28.40
C VAL A 172 -4.10 -4.62 27.57
N LYS A 173 -5.14 -3.82 27.37
CA LYS A 173 -6.25 -4.15 26.48
C LYS A 173 -5.91 -3.69 25.07
N PRO A 174 -6.43 -4.36 24.04
CA PRO A 174 -6.37 -3.80 22.71
C PRO A 174 -7.05 -2.42 22.67
N LEU A 175 -6.47 -1.52 21.87
CA LEU A 175 -7.13 -0.27 21.54
C LEU A 175 -8.20 -0.58 20.49
N TYR A 176 -9.45 -0.76 20.94
CA TYR A 176 -10.57 -1.11 20.07
C TYR A 176 -10.84 -0.10 18.93
N SER A 177 -10.27 1.11 18.99
CA SER A 177 -10.33 2.08 17.89
C SER A 177 -9.36 1.80 16.75
N VAL A 178 -8.42 0.87 16.94
CA VAL A 178 -7.33 0.53 15.99
C VAL A 178 -7.56 -0.85 15.36
N LEU A 179 -8.50 -1.63 15.91
CA LEU A 179 -8.98 -2.93 15.40
C LEU A 179 -10.04 -2.74 14.31
#